data_AF-A0A3D5EDX7-F1
#
_entry.id   AF-A0A3D5EDX7-F1
#
_cell.length_a   1.000
_cell.length_b   1.000
_cell.length_c   1.000
_cell.angle_alpha   90.00
_cell.angle_beta   90.00
_cell.angle_gamma   90.00
#
_symmetry.space_group_name_H-M   'P 1'
#
loop_
_entity.id
_entity.type
_entity.pdbx_description
1 polymer ?
#
loop_
_entity_poly.entity_id
_entity_poly.type
_entity_poly.pdbx_seq_one_letter_code
_entity_poly.pdbx_strand_id
1 'polypeptide(L)'
;TRVRFDNEISGIRQNQRLTARILLENRDNVLQVKRGAFLQQGGTHAYKVDGDMAYLIDIKTGASSINAVEIIEGVEPGDKLIISNYDRFKKAPTLVLR
;
A
#
# COMPACT_ATOMS: atom_id res chain seq x y z
N THR A 1 -13.71 24.50 -3.93
CA THR A 1 -12.37 24.76 -3.36
C THR A 1 -11.55 25.57 -4.36
N ARG A 2 -11.02 26.73 -3.95
CA ARG A 2 -10.18 27.60 -4.79
C ARG A 2 -8.74 27.51 -4.29
N VAL A 3 -7.80 27.24 -5.18
CA VAL A 3 -6.36 27.30 -4.91
C VAL A 3 -5.83 28.62 -5.44
N ARG A 4 -4.97 29.29 -4.67
CA ARG A 4 -4.33 30.54 -5.03
C ARG A 4 -2.82 30.33 -4.98
N PHE A 5 -2.10 30.91 -5.94
CA PHE A 5 -0.65 31.03 -5.86
C PHE A 5 -0.30 32.24 -4.98
N ASP A 6 0.60 32.07 -4.02
CA ASP A 6 1.01 33.18 -3.14
C ASP A 6 1.93 34.18 -3.86
N ASN A 7 2.64 33.73 -4.90
CA ASN A 7 3.55 34.56 -5.68
C ASN A 7 3.10 34.73 -7.12
N GLU A 8 3.55 35.81 -7.76
CA GLU A 8 3.39 36.01 -9.19
C GLU A 8 4.20 34.95 -9.95
N ILE A 9 3.51 34.16 -10.79
CA ILE A 9 4.14 33.07 -11.55
C ILE A 9 4.36 33.53 -12.98
N SER A 10 5.63 33.63 -13.38
CA SER A 10 5.99 33.90 -14.77
C SER A 10 5.60 32.74 -15.67
N GLY A 11 4.97 33.03 -16.81
CA GLY A 11 4.64 32.03 -17.84
C GLY A 11 3.27 31.38 -17.73
N ILE A 12 2.42 31.77 -16.77
CA ILE A 12 1.01 31.38 -16.71
C ILE A 12 0.14 32.55 -17.18
N ARG A 13 -0.76 32.29 -18.12
CA ARG A 13 -1.72 33.30 -18.60
C ARG A 13 -3.08 33.11 -17.94
N GLN A 14 -3.86 34.18 -17.88
CA GLN A 14 -5.26 34.07 -17.47
C GLN A 14 -6.04 33.10 -18.38
N ASN A 15 -7.05 32.45 -17.81
CA ASN A 15 -7.89 31.45 -18.49
C ASN A 15 -7.14 30.21 -19.01
N GLN A 16 -5.91 29.96 -18.55
CA GLN A 16 -5.19 28.74 -18.87
C GLN A 16 -5.71 27.56 -18.04
N ARG A 17 -5.95 26.42 -18.69
CA ARG A 17 -6.25 25.16 -17.99
C ARG A 17 -4.96 24.55 -17.47
N LEU A 18 -4.89 24.34 -16.16
CA LEU A 18 -3.73 23.77 -15.48
C LEU A 18 -4.13 22.50 -14.73
N THR A 19 -3.19 21.56 -14.62
CA THR A 19 -3.34 20.38 -13.75
C THR A 19 -2.48 20.60 -12.51
N ALA A 20 -3.12 20.59 -11.34
CA ALA A 20 -2.43 20.66 -10.05
C ALA A 20 -2.60 19.33 -9.31
N ARG A 21 -1.55 18.91 -8.58
CA ARG A 21 -1.61 17.77 -7.66
C ARG A 21 -1.49 18.31 -6.24
N ILE A 22 -2.45 17.99 -5.39
CA ILE A 22 -2.44 18.34 -3.97
C ILE A 22 -2.06 17.09 -3.19
N LEU A 23 -0.95 17.14 -2.45
CA LEU A 23 -0.56 16.10 -1.51
C LEU A 23 -1.11 16.48 -0.13
N LEU A 24 -2.03 15.68 0.41
CA LEU A 24 -2.68 15.96 1.69
C LEU A 24 -1.86 15.44 2.88
N GLU A 25 -1.15 14.35 2.69
CA GLU A 25 -0.41 13.66 3.73
C GLU A 25 0.82 13.00 3.11
N ASN A 26 1.97 13.14 3.79
CA ASN A 26 3.19 12.40 3.50
C ASN A 26 3.67 11.77 4.80
N ARG A 27 3.93 10.47 4.79
CA ARG A 27 4.51 9.75 5.92
C ARG A 27 5.86 9.18 5.50
N ASP A 28 6.91 9.63 6.17
CA ASP A 28 8.25 9.08 5.99
C ASP A 28 8.44 7.85 6.89
N ASN A 29 9.40 6.98 6.53
CA ASN A 29 9.79 5.80 7.32
C ASN A 29 8.67 4.78 7.60
N VAL A 30 7.72 4.61 6.68
CA VAL A 30 6.67 3.59 6.78
C VAL A 30 7.11 2.26 6.15
N LEU A 31 6.78 1.15 6.81
CA LEU A 31 6.87 -0.17 6.18
C LEU A 31 5.67 -0.33 5.27
N GLN A 32 5.91 -0.57 3.99
CA GLN A 32 4.86 -0.65 2.98
C GLN A 32 5.07 -1.82 2.05
N VAL A 33 3.96 -2.38 1.57
CA VAL A 33 3.95 -3.40 0.51
C VAL A 33 3.11 -2.92 -0.66
N LYS A 34 3.37 -3.47 -1.85
CA LYS A 34 2.55 -3.17 -3.02
C LYS A 34 1.10 -3.55 -2.74
N ARG A 35 0.18 -2.71 -3.21
CA ARG A 35 -1.25 -2.97 -3.13
C ARG A 35 -1.54 -4.26 -3.91
N GLY A 36 -2.09 -5.23 -3.20
CA GLY A 36 -2.35 -6.56 -3.74
C GLY A 36 -3.81 -6.99 -3.55
N ALA A 37 -4.15 -8.13 -4.14
CA ALA A 37 -5.49 -8.70 -4.03
C ALA A 37 -5.80 -9.17 -2.61
N PHE A 38 -4.78 -9.40 -1.77
CA PHE A 38 -4.94 -9.79 -0.36
C PHE A 38 -5.77 -8.81 0.48
N LEU A 39 -5.76 -7.52 0.13
CA LEU A 39 -6.56 -6.51 0.81
C LEU A 39 -8.07 -6.75 0.65
N GLN A 40 -8.50 -7.44 -0.41
CA GLN A 40 -9.91 -7.77 -0.61
C GLN A 40 -10.42 -8.77 0.43
N GLN A 41 -9.52 -9.50 1.11
CA GLN A 41 -9.84 -10.43 2.20
C GLN A 41 -9.89 -9.74 3.57
N GLY A 42 -9.94 -8.41 3.60
CA GLY A 42 -10.02 -7.59 4.81
C GLY A 42 -8.67 -7.06 5.30
N GLY A 43 -7.55 -7.44 4.68
CA GLY A 43 -6.22 -6.88 4.98
C GLY A 43 -5.69 -7.16 6.39
N THR A 44 -6.35 -8.03 7.15
CA THR A 44 -5.97 -8.39 8.53
C THR A 44 -5.01 -9.57 8.63
N HIS A 45 -4.85 -10.33 7.54
CA HIS A 45 -3.96 -11.48 7.49
C HIS A 45 -3.15 -11.45 6.19
N ALA A 46 -1.90 -11.86 6.27
CA ALA A 46 -1.02 -12.01 5.12
C ALA A 46 -0.26 -13.34 5.19
N TYR A 47 0.16 -13.84 4.03
CA TYR A 47 1.09 -14.96 3.97
C TYR A 47 2.53 -14.45 3.92
N LYS A 48 3.29 -14.68 4.98
CA LYS A 48 4.72 -14.41 5.05
C LYS A 48 5.51 -15.61 4.52
N VAL A 49 6.37 -15.35 3.55
CA VAL A 49 7.22 -16.36 2.91
C VAL A 49 8.48 -16.55 3.74
N ASP A 50 8.78 -17.80 4.05
CA ASP A 50 10.02 -18.24 4.66
C ASP A 50 10.50 -19.51 3.94
N GLY A 51 11.59 -19.36 3.17
CA GLY A 51 12.07 -20.38 2.24
C GLY A 51 11.00 -20.78 1.22
N ASP A 52 10.70 -22.08 1.17
CA ASP A 52 9.70 -22.69 0.28
C ASP A 52 8.31 -22.80 0.92
N MET A 53 8.11 -22.17 2.08
CA MET A 53 6.83 -22.16 2.79
C MET A 53 6.30 -20.74 2.93
N ALA A 54 4.99 -20.63 3.09
CA ALA A 54 4.35 -19.39 3.47
C ALA A 54 3.39 -19.62 4.63
N TYR A 55 3.49 -18.77 5.66
CA TYR A 55 2.74 -18.88 6.90
C TYR A 55 1.70 -17.77 6.98
N LEU A 56 0.47 -18.12 7.34
CA LEU A 56 -0.57 -17.14 7.60
C LEU A 56 -0.23 -16.43 8.91
N ILE A 57 -0.07 -15.12 8.84
CA ILE A 57 0.21 -14.25 9.98
C ILE A 57 -0.86 -13.17 10.08
N ASP A 58 -1.12 -12.74 11.32
CA ASP A 58 -1.92 -11.56 11.58
C ASP A 58 -1.09 -10.31 11.27
N ILE A 59 -1.70 -9.36 10.56
CA ILE A 59 -1.09 -8.08 10.23
C ILE A 59 -2.07 -6.95 10.49
N LYS A 60 -1.54 -5.75 10.70
CA LYS A 60 -2.33 -4.54 10.81
C LYS A 60 -1.95 -3.58 9.70
N THR A 61 -2.90 -3.25 8.84
CA THR A 61 -2.69 -2.29 7.75
C THR A 61 -3.05 -0.87 8.18
N GLY A 62 -2.27 0.10 7.72
CA GLY A 62 -2.48 1.53 7.94
C GLY A 62 -3.03 2.23 6.71
N ALA A 63 -2.46 3.40 6.41
CA ALA A 63 -2.85 4.16 5.23
C ALA A 63 -2.62 3.36 3.95
N SER A 64 -3.55 3.49 3.01
CA SER A 64 -3.43 2.87 1.69
C SER A 64 -3.49 3.91 0.59
N SER A 65 -2.64 3.73 -0.40
CA SER A 65 -2.64 4.48 -1.64
C SER A 65 -3.14 3.59 -2.78
N ILE A 66 -3.13 4.12 -4.01
CA ILE A 66 -3.43 3.33 -5.21
C ILE A 66 -2.40 2.21 -5.40
N ASN A 67 -1.14 2.45 -5.03
CA ASN A 67 -0.02 1.57 -5.37
C ASN A 67 0.52 0.74 -4.19
N ALA A 68 0.32 1.20 -2.97
CA ALA A 68 0.92 0.62 -1.78
C ALA A 68 0.00 0.69 -0.57
N VAL A 69 0.23 -0.19 0.40
CA VAL A 69 -0.41 -0.18 1.71
C VAL A 69 0.65 -0.23 2.79
N GLU A 70 0.47 0.61 3.80
CA GLU A 70 1.27 0.64 5.02
C GLU A 70 0.96 -0.59 5.88
N ILE A 71 1.99 -1.23 6.42
CA ILE A 71 1.88 -2.28 7.43
C ILE A 71 2.42 -1.72 8.75
N ILE A 72 1.55 -1.69 9.77
CA ILE A 72 1.83 -1.15 11.10
C ILE A 72 2.40 -2.25 12.01
N GLU A 73 1.85 -3.47 11.92
CA GLU A 73 2.21 -4.58 12.81
C GLU A 73 2.21 -5.92 12.05
N GLY A 74 2.99 -6.88 12.57
CA GLY A 74 3.02 -8.28 12.10
C GLY A 74 4.16 -8.63 11.14
N VAL A 75 4.86 -7.64 10.59
CA VAL A 75 5.99 -7.85 9.67
C VAL A 75 7.10 -6.85 9.91
N GLU A 76 8.31 -7.24 9.49
CA GLU A 76 9.52 -6.45 9.61
C GLU A 76 10.12 -6.12 8.23
N PRO A 77 10.96 -5.07 8.14
CA PRO A 77 11.71 -4.79 6.93
C PRO A 77 12.53 -6.00 6.47
N GLY A 78 12.35 -6.41 5.21
CA GLY A 78 13.01 -7.59 4.64
C GLY A 78 12.10 -8.81 4.53
N ASP A 79 10.96 -8.82 5.23
CA ASP A 79 9.96 -9.87 5.08
C ASP A 79 9.34 -9.87 3.68
N LYS A 80 9.04 -11.07 3.19
CA LYS A 80 8.40 -11.29 1.90
C LYS A 80 6.95 -11.69 2.12
N LEU A 81 6.02 -10.93 1.54
CA LEU A 81 4.59 -11.24 1.61
C LEU A 81 4.03 -11.65 0.25
N ILE A 82 3.10 -12.60 0.26
CA ILE A 82 2.28 -12.92 -0.92
C ILE A 82 1.20 -11.85 -1.06
N ILE A 83 1.30 -11.07 -2.14
CA ILE A 83 0.34 -9.98 -2.43
C ILE A 83 -0.75 -10.38 -3.44
N SER A 84 -0.64 -11.56 -4.05
CA SER A 84 -1.62 -12.11 -5.00
C SER A 84 -2.86 -12.66 -4.28
N ASN A 85 -3.90 -13.01 -5.05
CA ASN A 85 -5.10 -13.62 -4.48
C ASN A 85 -4.77 -15.03 -3.96
N TYR A 86 -5.22 -15.34 -2.74
CA TYR A 86 -5.09 -16.65 -2.08
C TYR A 86 -6.42 -17.17 -1.49
N ASP A 87 -7.55 -16.67 -1.95
CA ASP A 87 -8.90 -17.03 -1.48
C ASP A 87 -9.17 -18.53 -1.59
N ARG A 88 -8.64 -19.15 -2.65
CA ARG A 88 -8.73 -20.59 -2.89
C ARG A 88 -8.14 -21.46 -1.78
N PHE A 89 -7.25 -20.89 -0.95
CA PHE A 89 -6.57 -21.60 0.12
C PHE A 89 -7.32 -21.53 1.46
N LYS A 90 -8.50 -20.89 1.52
CA LYS A 90 -9.43 -20.91 2.67
C LYS A 90 -8.75 -20.63 4.02
N LYS A 91 -7.79 -19.70 4.06
CA LYS A 91 -7.02 -19.34 5.27
C LYS A 91 -6.27 -20.54 5.89
N ALA A 92 -5.74 -21.44 5.07
CA ALA A 92 -4.85 -22.50 5.55
C ALA A 92 -3.66 -21.89 6.31
N PRO A 93 -3.24 -22.44 7.45
CA PRO A 93 -2.18 -21.87 8.27
C PRO A 93 -0.81 -21.86 7.58
N THR A 94 -0.58 -22.81 6.66
CA THR A 94 0.68 -22.93 5.92
C THR A 94 0.41 -23.29 4.47
N LEU A 95 1.20 -22.73 3.56
CA LEU A 95 1.24 -23.04 2.14
C LEU A 95 2.64 -23.46 1.73
N VAL A 96 2.73 -24.40 0.78
CA VAL A 96 4.00 -24.78 0.14
C VAL A 96 4.11 -24.04 -1.19
N LEU A 97 5.24 -23.37 -1.39
CA LEU A 97 5.60 -22.71 -2.63
C LEU A 97 6.31 -23.72 -3.53
N ARG A 98 5.91 -23.80 -4.79
CA ARG A 98 6.52 -24.63 -5.83
C ARG A 98 6.73 -23.81 -7.08
#